data_AF-A0A952DMT6-F1
#
_entry.id   AF-A0A952DMT6-F1
#
_cell.length_a   1.000
_cell.length_b   1.000
_cell.length_c   1.000
_cell.angle_alpha   90.00
_cell.angle_beta   90.00
_cell.angle_gamma   90.00
#
_symmetry.space_group_name_H-M   'P 1'
#
loop_
_entity.id
_entity.type
_entity.pdbx_description
1 polymer ?
#
loop_
_entity_poly.entity_id
_entity_poly.type
_entity_poly.pdbx_seq_one_letter_code
_entity_poly.pdbx_strand_id
1 'polypeptide(L)'
;LVQAESVRLHTALGVPEMEKLGMGAILSVGKGSTRPPRMLIVEYRGGGGEAPLVLAGKGITFESGGISLKPGAGMWQMRTDMAGAAATVGTVLSLAKSGAPVNVVAVAALAENMPGGGATRPGDVVKAYNGKFIEVMNTDAEGRMVLADAVSYADARYKPAAIVDVATLTGAIGIALADDYAGLFSRHDALAAQLLASGEAAGEPLWRMPLHEAYADRMKSVVADIQNAPEGARPGAGLGAHFIGAFVKPETPWAHLDVAMTVWTDKGQPTAPKGAVGYGVRLLDNFVRNWKPVPRTAGEGGR
;
A
#
# COMPACT_ATOMS: atom_id res chain seq x y z
N LEU A 1 7.96 17.83 -25.41
CA LEU A 1 7.69 17.56 -23.98
C LEU A 1 6.49 18.39 -23.61
N VAL A 2 5.29 17.79 -23.54
CA VAL A 2 4.12 18.49 -22.99
C VAL A 2 4.44 18.74 -21.51
N GLN A 3 4.66 20.00 -21.13
CA GLN A 3 4.66 20.40 -19.74
C GLN A 3 3.26 20.10 -19.22
N ALA A 4 3.11 19.03 -18.44
CA ALA A 4 1.88 18.80 -17.70
C ALA A 4 1.82 19.84 -16.58
N GLU A 5 1.38 21.06 -16.89
CA GLU A 5 1.12 22.16 -15.95
C GLU A 5 0.09 21.76 -14.85
N SER A 6 -0.54 20.59 -14.99
CA SER A 6 -1.60 20.05 -14.14
C SER A 6 -1.13 19.04 -13.07
N VAL A 7 0.10 18.52 -13.13
CA VAL A 7 0.64 17.68 -12.02
C VAL A 7 1.20 18.60 -10.95
N ARG A 8 0.59 18.58 -9.77
CA ARG A 8 1.13 19.26 -8.61
C ARG A 8 1.79 18.22 -7.71
N LEU A 9 3.11 18.27 -7.64
CA LEU A 9 3.83 17.70 -6.50
C LEU A 9 3.48 18.55 -5.29
N HIS A 10 2.51 18.11 -4.50
CA HIS A 10 1.92 19.01 -3.51
C HIS A 10 2.78 19.07 -2.24
N THR A 11 3.26 17.93 -1.74
CA THR A 11 3.97 17.87 -0.46
C THR A 11 4.81 16.60 -0.33
N ALA A 12 6.03 16.73 0.19
CA ALA A 12 6.76 15.63 0.82
C ALA A 12 6.77 15.90 2.33
N LEU A 13 5.96 15.17 3.11
CA LEU A 13 5.97 15.31 4.57
C LEU A 13 7.29 14.72 5.08
N GLY A 14 8.10 15.56 5.73
CA GLY A 14 9.29 15.16 6.43
C GLY A 14 8.98 14.61 7.82
N VAL A 15 10.03 14.20 8.53
CA VAL A 15 9.92 13.74 9.92
C VAL A 15 9.21 14.77 10.81
N PRO A 16 9.56 16.08 10.80
CA PRO A 16 8.90 17.05 11.66
C PRO A 16 7.39 17.19 11.39
N GLU A 17 6.98 17.17 10.12
CA GLU A 17 5.56 17.23 9.75
C GLU A 17 4.82 15.97 10.17
N MET A 18 5.43 14.80 9.96
CA MET A 18 4.85 13.51 10.33
C MET A 18 4.73 13.35 11.86
N GLU A 19 5.70 13.85 12.63
CA GLU A 19 5.65 13.89 14.10
C GLU A 19 4.49 14.76 14.58
N LYS A 20 4.34 15.97 14.01
CA LYS A 20 3.24 16.88 14.32
C LYS A 20 1.87 16.30 13.98
N LEU A 21 1.79 15.51 12.91
CA LEU A 21 0.56 14.82 12.48
C LEU A 21 0.29 13.51 13.25
N GLY A 22 1.22 13.06 14.09
CA GLY A 22 1.06 11.79 14.83
C GLY A 22 1.19 10.55 13.94
N MET A 23 1.95 10.61 12.84
CA MET A 23 2.22 9.48 11.95
C MET A 23 3.30 8.56 12.53
N GLY A 24 3.04 8.02 13.71
CA GLY A 24 4.04 7.26 14.47
C GLY A 24 4.38 5.90 13.85
N ALA A 25 3.52 5.32 13.01
CA ALA A 25 3.76 4.00 12.43
C ALA A 25 4.88 4.08 11.36
N ILE A 26 4.80 5.01 10.40
CA ILE A 26 5.86 5.20 9.39
C ILE A 26 7.16 5.71 10.02
N LEU A 27 7.07 6.61 11.00
CA LEU A 27 8.25 7.08 11.74
C LEU A 27 8.95 5.94 12.46
N SER A 28 8.18 5.02 13.05
CA SER A 28 8.75 3.83 13.70
C SER A 28 9.49 2.94 12.70
N VAL A 29 8.97 2.74 11.49
CA VAL A 29 9.67 1.92 10.49
C VAL A 29 11.01 2.55 10.09
N GLY A 30 11.01 3.86 9.79
CA GLY A 30 12.21 4.56 9.30
C GLY A 30 13.29 4.85 10.36
N LYS A 31 13.00 4.73 11.67
CA LYS A 31 13.92 5.20 12.73
C LYS A 31 15.25 4.45 12.82
N GLY A 32 15.35 3.27 12.21
CA GLY A 32 16.60 2.50 12.14
C GLY A 32 17.56 2.92 11.04
N SER A 33 17.11 3.67 10.03
CA SER A 33 17.95 4.11 8.91
C SER A 33 18.52 5.52 9.13
N THR A 34 19.68 5.79 8.54
CA THR A 34 20.22 7.15 8.40
C THR A 34 19.51 7.95 7.31
N ARG A 35 18.67 7.30 6.49
CA ARG A 35 17.83 7.94 5.48
C ARG A 35 16.41 8.11 6.04
N PRO A 36 16.01 9.34 6.39
CA PRO A 36 14.77 9.55 7.12
C PRO A 36 13.53 9.30 6.24
N PRO A 37 12.42 8.79 6.82
CA PRO A 37 11.20 8.50 6.07
C PRO A 37 10.54 9.77 5.51
N ARG A 38 9.70 9.60 4.47
CA ARG A 38 8.94 10.66 3.80
C ARG A 38 7.56 10.16 3.37
N MET A 39 6.54 10.99 3.49
CA MET A 39 5.26 10.76 2.82
C MET A 39 5.18 11.63 1.56
N LEU A 40 5.27 11.03 0.38
CA LEU A 40 5.21 11.74 -0.90
C LEU A 40 3.78 11.78 -1.43
N ILE A 41 3.28 12.99 -1.74
CA ILE A 41 1.92 13.20 -2.25
C ILE A 41 1.99 13.81 -3.64
N VAL A 42 1.42 13.11 -4.63
CA VAL A 42 1.32 13.55 -6.02
C VAL A 42 -0.14 13.67 -6.39
N GLU A 43 -0.59 14.87 -6.78
CA GLU A 43 -1.99 15.12 -7.12
C GLU A 43 -2.15 15.46 -8.60
N TYR A 44 -3.18 14.87 -9.20
CA TYR A 44 -3.67 15.23 -10.52
C TYR A 44 -5.18 15.50 -10.48
N ARG A 45 -5.57 16.67 -10.98
CA ARG A 45 -6.95 17.18 -10.94
C ARG A 45 -7.47 17.50 -12.34
N GLY A 46 -7.75 16.46 -13.12
CA GLY A 46 -8.33 16.55 -14.46
C GLY A 46 -9.86 16.41 -14.51
N GLY A 47 -10.49 15.96 -13.42
CA GLY A 47 -11.92 15.59 -13.36
C GLY A 47 -12.82 16.64 -12.69
N GLY A 48 -12.39 17.90 -12.59
CA GLY A 48 -13.19 18.97 -11.97
C GLY A 48 -13.38 18.80 -10.46
N GLY A 49 -14.60 19.03 -9.96
CA GLY A 49 -14.93 19.10 -8.52
C GLY A 49 -15.16 17.76 -7.82
N GLU A 50 -15.01 16.63 -8.50
CA GLU A 50 -15.30 15.31 -7.93
C GLU A 50 -14.25 14.88 -6.88
N ALA A 51 -14.68 14.03 -5.93
CA ALA A 51 -13.77 13.41 -4.99
C ALA A 51 -12.71 12.56 -5.72
N PRO A 52 -11.43 12.62 -5.33
CA PRO A 52 -10.39 11.85 -6.02
C PRO A 52 -10.49 10.36 -5.67
N LEU A 53 -9.98 9.54 -6.58
CA LEU A 53 -9.44 8.23 -6.20
C LEU A 53 -8.07 8.41 -5.54
N VAL A 54 -7.82 7.66 -4.46
CA VAL A 54 -6.51 7.62 -3.81
C VAL A 54 -5.83 6.30 -4.12
N LEU A 55 -4.58 6.38 -4.57
CA LEU A 55 -3.67 5.26 -4.75
C LEU A 55 -2.57 5.33 -3.69
N ALA A 56 -2.58 4.44 -2.69
CA ALA A 56 -1.59 4.45 -1.61
C ALA A 56 -0.52 3.38 -1.84
N GLY A 57 0.75 3.76 -1.97
CA GLY A 57 1.82 2.82 -2.32
C GLY A 57 2.78 2.55 -1.17
N LYS A 58 3.05 1.27 -0.87
CA LYS A 58 4.19 0.87 -0.03
C LYS A 58 5.48 1.29 -0.72
N GLY A 59 6.27 2.11 -0.04
CA GLY A 59 7.49 2.71 -0.57
C GLY A 59 8.74 2.36 0.22
N ILE A 60 8.89 1.10 0.66
CA ILE A 60 10.09 0.70 1.37
C ILE A 60 11.25 0.61 0.39
N THR A 61 12.14 1.61 0.39
CA THR A 61 13.20 1.71 -0.62
C THR A 61 14.29 0.66 -0.44
N PHE A 62 14.39 0.12 0.78
CA PHE A 62 15.16 -1.10 1.07
C PHE A 62 14.63 -1.75 2.35
N GLU A 63 14.45 -3.07 2.30
CA GLU A 63 13.85 -3.87 3.37
C GLU A 63 14.81 -4.97 3.85
N SER A 64 15.40 -4.78 5.03
CA SER A 64 16.32 -5.76 5.63
C SER A 64 15.66 -6.67 6.66
N GLY A 65 14.45 -6.36 7.09
CA GLY A 65 13.69 -6.92 8.21
C GLY A 65 13.74 -6.08 9.48
N GLY A 66 14.63 -5.09 9.56
CA GLY A 66 14.88 -4.35 10.81
C GLY A 66 15.56 -5.24 11.85
N ILE A 67 15.09 -5.21 13.11
CA ILE A 67 15.60 -6.09 14.18
C ILE A 67 15.25 -7.56 13.93
N SER A 68 14.07 -7.83 13.37
CA SER A 68 13.64 -9.12 12.82
C SER A 68 14.32 -9.39 11.46
N LEU A 69 15.65 -9.40 11.46
CA LEU A 69 16.49 -9.40 10.27
C LEU A 69 16.19 -10.59 9.33
N LYS A 70 16.02 -10.30 8.03
CA LYS A 70 15.88 -11.32 6.99
C LYS A 70 17.16 -12.15 6.83
N PRO A 71 17.05 -13.40 6.35
CA PRO A 71 18.21 -14.14 5.87
C PRO A 71 18.94 -13.39 4.73
N GLY A 72 20.26 -13.54 4.65
CA GLY A 72 21.08 -12.82 3.65
C GLY A 72 20.80 -13.24 2.20
N ALA A 73 20.36 -14.48 1.97
CA ALA A 73 20.08 -14.99 0.63
C ALA A 73 18.90 -14.22 0.00
N GLY A 74 19.13 -13.63 -1.17
CA GLY A 74 18.10 -12.89 -1.92
C GLY A 74 17.80 -11.46 -1.40
N MET A 75 18.34 -11.05 -0.25
CA MET A 75 18.04 -9.74 0.37
C MET A 75 18.34 -8.55 -0.55
N TRP A 76 19.32 -8.66 -1.47
CA TRP A 76 19.61 -7.60 -2.44
C TRP A 76 18.40 -7.22 -3.31
N GLN A 77 17.46 -8.15 -3.52
CA GLN A 77 16.24 -7.90 -4.28
C GLN A 77 15.28 -6.98 -3.54
N MET A 78 15.38 -6.84 -2.22
CA MET A 78 14.50 -6.01 -1.40
C MET A 78 14.58 -4.50 -1.71
N ARG A 79 15.43 -4.09 -2.66
CA ARG A 79 15.30 -2.79 -3.34
C ARG A 79 14.00 -2.64 -4.14
N THR A 80 13.31 -3.74 -4.45
CA THR A 80 12.01 -3.73 -5.15
C THR A 80 10.84 -3.51 -4.20
N ASP A 81 11.08 -3.41 -2.89
CA ASP A 81 10.03 -3.33 -1.87
C ASP A 81 9.29 -1.96 -1.80
N MET A 82 9.62 -1.11 -2.77
CA MET A 82 9.00 0.18 -3.08
C MET A 82 8.16 0.14 -4.36
N ALA A 83 7.97 -1.03 -4.97
CA ALA A 83 7.26 -1.16 -6.25
C ALA A 83 5.81 -0.68 -6.17
N GLY A 84 5.14 -0.79 -5.01
CA GLY A 84 3.81 -0.21 -4.79
C GLY A 84 3.79 1.32 -4.94
N ALA A 85 4.72 2.01 -4.28
CA ALA A 85 4.92 3.45 -4.46
C ALA A 85 5.28 3.83 -5.91
N ALA A 86 6.11 3.03 -6.58
CA ALA A 86 6.44 3.25 -7.97
C ALA A 86 5.22 3.12 -8.89
N ALA A 87 4.39 2.09 -8.68
CA ALA A 87 3.18 1.84 -9.47
C ALA A 87 2.14 2.96 -9.31
N THR A 88 1.87 3.36 -8.06
CA THR A 88 0.90 4.42 -7.76
C THR A 88 1.32 5.78 -8.34
N VAL A 89 2.58 6.19 -8.14
CA VAL A 89 3.11 7.44 -8.72
C VAL A 89 3.17 7.36 -10.25
N GLY A 90 3.63 6.23 -10.81
CA GLY A 90 3.68 5.99 -12.25
C GLY A 90 2.30 6.11 -12.91
N THR A 91 1.26 5.61 -12.24
CA THR A 91 -0.14 5.74 -12.68
C THR A 91 -0.58 7.19 -12.76
N VAL A 92 -0.35 7.99 -11.71
CA VAL A 92 -0.73 9.41 -11.70
C VAL A 92 0.01 10.18 -12.79
N LEU A 93 1.30 9.89 -12.99
CA LEU A 93 2.08 10.48 -14.08
C LEU A 93 1.55 10.11 -15.47
N SER A 94 1.14 8.85 -15.68
CA SER A 94 0.52 8.38 -16.93
C SER A 94 -0.77 9.16 -17.23
N LEU A 95 -1.70 9.16 -16.27
CA LEU A 95 -2.99 9.84 -16.39
C LEU A 95 -2.81 11.33 -16.69
N ALA A 96 -1.91 12.00 -15.99
CA ALA A 96 -1.66 13.42 -16.20
C ALA A 96 -1.00 13.73 -17.54
N LYS A 97 0.00 12.94 -17.97
CA LYS A 97 0.64 13.10 -19.29
C LYS A 97 -0.35 12.92 -20.44
N SER A 98 -1.35 12.07 -20.25
CA SER A 98 -2.43 11.85 -21.22
C SER A 98 -3.56 12.88 -21.16
N GLY A 99 -3.58 13.77 -20.17
CA GLY A 99 -4.68 14.72 -19.97
C GLY A 99 -6.01 14.05 -19.60
N ALA A 100 -5.97 12.92 -18.88
CA ALA A 100 -7.18 12.16 -18.54
C ALA A 100 -8.16 13.00 -17.68
N PRO A 101 -9.48 12.97 -17.96
CA PRO A 101 -10.45 13.77 -17.22
C PRO A 101 -10.83 13.15 -15.87
N VAL A 102 -9.84 12.93 -15.00
CA VAL A 102 -9.97 12.21 -13.72
C VAL A 102 -9.31 12.96 -12.57
N ASN A 103 -9.79 12.72 -11.35
CA ASN A 103 -9.15 13.19 -10.12
C ASN A 103 -8.48 12.03 -9.41
N VAL A 104 -7.15 12.08 -9.24
CA VAL A 104 -6.38 11.01 -8.62
C VAL A 104 -5.26 11.58 -7.76
N VAL A 105 -5.00 10.92 -6.63
CA VAL A 105 -3.90 11.25 -5.72
C VAL A 105 -3.08 9.99 -5.46
N ALA A 106 -1.77 10.07 -5.65
CA ALA A 106 -0.84 9.06 -5.15
C ALA A 106 -0.30 9.49 -3.79
N VAL A 107 -0.34 8.57 -2.82
CA VAL A 107 0.29 8.71 -1.50
C VAL A 107 1.34 7.61 -1.36
N ALA A 108 2.61 7.97 -1.53
CA ALA A 108 3.72 7.03 -1.43
C ALA A 108 4.38 7.13 -0.04
N ALA A 109 4.30 6.04 0.71
CA ALA A 109 4.83 5.93 2.08
C ALA A 109 6.29 5.45 2.04
N LEU A 110 7.24 6.39 2.01
CA LEU A 110 8.66 6.12 1.78
C LEU A 110 9.43 5.95 3.08
N ALA A 111 10.16 4.83 3.22
CA ALA A 111 11.09 4.59 4.32
C ALA A 111 12.15 3.56 3.91
N GLU A 112 13.22 3.43 4.71
CA GLU A 112 14.05 2.21 4.73
C GLU A 112 13.82 1.50 6.06
N ASN A 113 13.70 0.18 6.04
CA ASN A 113 13.67 -0.62 7.26
C ASN A 113 15.04 -1.26 7.48
N MET A 114 15.75 -0.74 8.47
CA MET A 114 17.14 -1.10 8.76
C MET A 114 17.30 -1.48 10.23
N PRO A 115 18.13 -2.49 10.56
CA PRO A 115 18.61 -2.66 11.92
C PRO A 115 19.48 -1.46 12.30
N GLY A 116 19.49 -1.13 13.58
CA GLY A 116 20.30 -0.03 14.11
C GLY A 116 20.05 0.18 15.59
N GLY A 117 20.93 0.92 16.26
CA GLY A 117 20.79 1.18 17.71
C GLY A 117 19.51 1.94 18.08
N GLY A 118 18.91 2.67 17.13
CA GLY A 118 17.63 3.34 17.29
C GLY A 118 16.43 2.60 16.70
N ALA A 119 16.62 1.42 16.08
CA ALA A 119 15.59 0.74 15.30
C ALA A 119 14.39 0.28 16.15
N THR A 120 13.26 0.02 15.48
CA THR A 120 12.05 -0.46 16.16
C THR A 120 12.27 -1.88 16.63
N ARG A 121 11.71 -2.20 17.78
CA ARG A 121 11.89 -3.50 18.42
C ARG A 121 10.56 -4.25 18.47
N PRO A 122 10.57 -5.58 18.34
CA PRO A 122 9.46 -6.39 18.81
C PRO A 122 9.09 -6.01 20.26
N GLY A 123 7.80 -5.80 20.53
CA GLY A 123 7.23 -5.31 21.79
C GLY A 123 7.05 -3.80 21.89
N ASP A 124 7.60 -2.98 20.96
CA ASP A 124 7.30 -1.55 20.93
C ASP A 124 5.80 -1.33 20.62
N VAL A 125 5.18 -0.35 21.29
CA VAL A 125 3.82 0.11 21.00
C VAL A 125 3.88 1.49 20.36
N VAL A 126 3.26 1.65 19.19
CA VAL A 126 3.30 2.88 18.40
C VAL A 126 1.91 3.41 18.11
N LYS A 127 1.74 4.73 18.10
CA LYS A 127 0.46 5.36 17.77
C LYS A 127 0.44 5.76 16.30
N ALA A 128 -0.52 5.26 15.54
CA ALA A 128 -0.74 5.65 14.15
C ALA A 128 -1.51 6.97 14.03
N TYR A 129 -1.57 7.52 12.82
CA TYR A 129 -2.21 8.80 12.48
C TYR A 129 -3.68 8.87 12.95
N ASN A 130 -4.45 7.79 12.79
CA ASN A 130 -5.84 7.75 13.23
C ASN A 130 -6.02 7.57 14.75
N GLY A 131 -4.92 7.55 15.51
CA GLY A 131 -4.90 7.43 16.95
C GLY A 131 -4.87 6.01 17.49
N LYS A 132 -4.98 4.98 16.64
CA LYS A 132 -4.86 3.57 17.07
C LYS A 132 -3.44 3.23 17.49
N PHE A 133 -3.31 2.40 18.52
CA PHE A 133 -2.05 1.85 18.97
C PHE A 133 -1.79 0.50 18.30
N ILE A 134 -0.56 0.32 17.82
CA ILE A 134 -0.08 -0.91 17.20
C ILE A 134 1.02 -1.49 18.08
N GLU A 135 0.87 -2.74 18.47
CA GLU A 135 1.96 -3.53 19.05
C GLU A 135 2.80 -4.14 17.91
N VAL A 136 4.09 -3.80 17.87
CA VAL A 136 5.01 -4.31 16.87
C VAL A 136 5.52 -5.66 17.33
N MET A 137 5.08 -6.74 16.71
CA MET A 137 5.49 -8.11 17.03
C MET A 137 6.63 -8.60 16.13
N ASN A 138 6.68 -8.13 14.88
CA ASN A 138 7.73 -8.46 13.93
C ASN A 138 8.07 -7.22 13.11
N THR A 139 9.34 -6.80 13.11
CA THR A 139 9.74 -5.58 12.39
C THR A 139 9.87 -5.78 10.88
N ASP A 140 9.82 -7.03 10.40
CA ASP A 140 9.72 -7.41 8.98
C ASP A 140 8.27 -7.42 8.44
N ALA A 141 7.34 -6.94 9.27
CA ALA A 141 5.96 -6.65 8.88
C ALA A 141 5.72 -5.14 8.91
N GLU A 142 6.64 -4.39 8.32
CA GLU A 142 6.71 -2.92 8.27
C GLU A 142 5.83 -2.30 7.18
N GLY A 143 5.64 -2.98 6.04
CA GLY A 143 4.91 -2.42 4.91
C GLY A 143 3.47 -2.04 5.25
N ARG A 144 2.83 -2.86 6.08
CA ARG A 144 1.48 -2.59 6.61
C ARG A 144 1.47 -1.42 7.60
N MET A 145 2.58 -1.20 8.32
CA MET A 145 2.74 -0.08 9.26
C MET A 145 2.82 1.26 8.51
N VAL A 146 3.66 1.35 7.47
CA VAL A 146 3.77 2.58 6.69
C VAL A 146 2.47 2.90 5.95
N LEU A 147 1.76 1.87 5.50
CA LEU A 147 0.45 2.01 4.86
C LEU A 147 -0.65 2.39 5.83
N ALA A 148 -0.61 1.96 7.10
CA ALA A 148 -1.58 2.37 8.11
C ALA A 148 -1.68 3.91 8.23
N ASP A 149 -0.54 4.60 8.29
CA ASP A 149 -0.52 6.06 8.29
C ASP A 149 -0.92 6.64 6.94
N ALA A 150 -0.48 6.06 5.83
CA ALA A 150 -0.81 6.56 4.49
C ALA A 150 -2.31 6.52 4.17
N VAL A 151 -2.97 5.38 4.39
CA VAL A 151 -4.39 5.20 4.07
C VAL A 151 -5.27 5.99 5.02
N SER A 152 -4.93 6.07 6.30
CA SER A 152 -5.71 6.82 7.29
C SER A 152 -5.59 8.32 7.09
N TYR A 153 -4.38 8.82 6.79
CA TYR A 153 -4.18 10.21 6.37
C TYR A 153 -4.97 10.53 5.11
N ALA A 154 -4.90 9.67 4.10
CA ALA A 154 -5.59 9.93 2.84
C ALA A 154 -7.12 9.94 2.99
N ASP A 155 -7.69 9.01 3.76
CA ASP A 155 -9.12 8.99 4.07
C ASP A 155 -9.56 10.31 4.73
N ALA A 156 -8.86 10.72 5.79
CA ALA A 156 -9.17 11.94 6.53
C ALA A 156 -9.01 13.21 5.68
N ARG A 157 -7.92 13.30 4.90
CA ARG A 157 -7.55 14.51 4.16
C ARG A 157 -8.37 14.71 2.89
N TYR A 158 -8.70 13.64 2.17
CA TYR A 158 -9.28 13.73 0.84
C TYR A 158 -10.74 13.32 0.77
N LYS A 159 -11.26 12.61 1.77
CA LYS A 159 -12.60 11.99 1.72
C LYS A 159 -12.82 11.31 0.36
N PRO A 160 -11.94 10.38 -0.03
CA PRO A 160 -11.85 9.91 -1.41
C PRO A 160 -13.09 9.13 -1.86
N ALA A 161 -13.25 9.02 -3.18
CA ALA A 161 -14.26 8.14 -3.78
C ALA A 161 -13.94 6.66 -3.48
N ALA A 162 -12.67 6.29 -3.50
CA ALA A 162 -12.14 5.02 -3.02
C ALA A 162 -10.63 5.14 -2.70
N ILE A 163 -10.13 4.21 -1.89
CA ILE A 163 -8.70 4.01 -1.65
C ILE A 163 -8.31 2.64 -2.22
N VAL A 164 -7.29 2.62 -3.07
CA VAL A 164 -6.62 1.38 -3.49
C VAL A 164 -5.18 1.46 -3.01
N ASP A 165 -4.81 0.61 -2.06
CA ASP A 165 -3.42 0.49 -1.64
C ASP A 165 -2.70 -0.66 -2.36
N VAL A 166 -1.41 -0.46 -2.65
CA VAL A 166 -0.59 -1.34 -3.49
C VAL A 166 0.73 -1.59 -2.79
N ALA A 167 1.08 -2.86 -2.60
CA ALA A 167 2.26 -3.22 -1.84
C ALA A 167 2.86 -4.55 -2.25
N THR A 168 4.19 -4.60 -2.25
CA THR A 168 4.95 -5.84 -2.11
C THR A 168 4.87 -6.26 -0.64
N LEU A 169 3.73 -6.81 -0.21
CA LEU A 169 3.41 -6.88 1.22
C LEU A 169 3.83 -8.20 1.86
N THR A 170 3.50 -9.33 1.24
CA THR A 170 3.66 -10.62 1.90
C THR A 170 4.30 -11.67 1.01
N GLY A 171 5.26 -12.44 1.55
CA GLY A 171 5.69 -13.68 0.89
C GLY A 171 4.59 -14.74 0.83
N ALA A 172 3.58 -14.63 1.72
CA ALA A 172 2.44 -15.53 1.77
C ALA A 172 1.56 -15.46 0.52
N ILE A 173 1.41 -14.28 -0.12
CA ILE A 173 0.67 -14.21 -1.38
C ILE A 173 1.41 -14.97 -2.49
N GLY A 174 2.74 -14.93 -2.48
CA GLY A 174 3.57 -15.65 -3.43
C GLY A 174 3.51 -17.16 -3.30
N ILE A 175 3.37 -17.67 -2.07
CA ILE A 175 3.11 -19.09 -1.85
C ILE A 175 1.75 -19.50 -2.43
N ALA A 176 0.74 -18.61 -2.37
CA ALA A 176 -0.62 -18.90 -2.80
C ALA A 176 -0.82 -18.76 -4.32
N LEU A 177 -0.22 -17.74 -4.94
CA LEU A 177 -0.52 -17.30 -6.31
C LEU A 177 0.70 -17.30 -7.25
N ALA A 178 1.89 -17.63 -6.75
CA ALA A 178 3.15 -17.45 -7.47
C ALA A 178 3.28 -16.02 -8.03
N ASP A 179 3.82 -15.86 -9.24
CA ASP A 179 3.89 -14.61 -10.01
C ASP A 179 2.81 -14.49 -11.10
N ASP A 180 1.86 -15.44 -11.13
CA ASP A 180 0.77 -15.48 -12.12
C ASP A 180 -0.32 -14.42 -11.84
N TYR A 181 -0.59 -14.13 -10.56
CA TYR A 181 -1.61 -13.17 -10.11
C TYR A 181 -1.10 -12.32 -8.96
N ALA A 182 -1.52 -11.05 -8.90
CA ALA A 182 -1.46 -10.29 -7.66
C ALA A 182 -2.72 -10.56 -6.80
N GLY A 183 -2.56 -10.52 -5.48
CA GLY A 183 -3.66 -10.72 -4.55
C GLY A 183 -4.53 -9.48 -4.41
N LEU A 184 -5.85 -9.61 -4.56
CA LEU A 184 -6.83 -8.56 -4.34
C LEU A 184 -7.66 -8.84 -3.10
N PHE A 185 -7.66 -7.92 -2.15
CA PHE A 185 -8.51 -7.97 -0.96
C PHE A 185 -9.42 -6.74 -0.94
N SER A 186 -10.70 -6.93 -0.67
CA SER A 186 -11.64 -5.82 -0.49
C SER A 186 -12.92 -6.31 0.18
N ARG A 187 -13.47 -5.46 1.04
CA ARG A 187 -14.79 -5.61 1.66
C ARG A 187 -15.92 -4.91 0.88
N HIS A 188 -15.62 -4.38 -0.32
CA HIS A 188 -16.57 -3.72 -1.21
C HIS A 188 -16.58 -4.45 -2.55
N ASP A 189 -17.57 -5.33 -2.76
CA ASP A 189 -17.63 -6.20 -3.95
C ASP A 189 -17.62 -5.43 -5.27
N ALA A 190 -18.33 -4.31 -5.33
CA ALA A 190 -18.38 -3.45 -6.52
C ALA A 190 -17.01 -2.83 -6.87
N LEU A 191 -16.17 -2.55 -5.87
CA LEU A 191 -14.79 -2.09 -6.09
C LEU A 191 -13.91 -3.25 -6.56
N ALA A 192 -14.02 -4.41 -5.91
CA ALA A 192 -13.26 -5.60 -6.28
C ALA A 192 -13.54 -6.04 -7.74
N ALA A 193 -14.80 -6.04 -8.15
CA ALA A 193 -15.21 -6.39 -9.51
C ALA A 193 -14.62 -5.43 -10.57
N GLN A 194 -14.56 -4.13 -10.27
CA GLN A 194 -13.93 -3.15 -11.17
C GLN A 194 -12.43 -3.40 -11.31
N LEU A 195 -11.72 -3.67 -10.20
CA LEU A 195 -10.29 -3.95 -10.23
C LEU A 195 -9.97 -5.25 -10.98
N LEU A 196 -10.77 -6.31 -10.79
CA LEU A 196 -10.63 -7.57 -11.54
C LEU A 196 -10.78 -7.34 -13.05
N ALA A 197 -11.83 -6.61 -13.45
CA ALA A 197 -12.07 -6.28 -14.86
C ALA A 197 -10.94 -5.43 -15.46
N SER A 198 -10.40 -4.46 -14.70
CA SER A 198 -9.27 -3.65 -15.14
C SER A 198 -7.97 -4.43 -15.23
N GLY A 199 -7.71 -5.36 -14.31
CA GLY A 199 -6.56 -6.26 -14.37
C GLY A 199 -6.57 -7.13 -15.63
N GLU A 200 -7.71 -7.73 -15.94
CA GLU A 200 -7.91 -8.50 -17.17
C GLU A 200 -7.68 -7.64 -18.42
N ALA A 201 -8.32 -6.48 -18.50
CA ALA A 201 -8.19 -5.57 -19.65
C ALA A 201 -6.77 -5.02 -19.83
N ALA A 202 -5.99 -4.91 -18.75
CA ALA A 202 -4.61 -4.40 -18.78
C ALA A 202 -3.56 -5.50 -18.99
N GLY A 203 -3.93 -6.77 -18.92
CA GLY A 203 -2.98 -7.89 -18.89
C GLY A 203 -2.12 -7.91 -17.62
N GLU A 204 -2.72 -7.52 -16.49
CA GLU A 204 -2.14 -7.55 -15.14
C GLU A 204 -3.16 -8.24 -14.22
N PRO A 205 -3.27 -9.57 -14.27
CA PRO A 205 -4.40 -10.28 -13.68
C PRO A 205 -4.34 -10.27 -12.15
N LEU A 206 -5.50 -10.10 -11.53
CA LEU A 206 -5.69 -10.15 -10.09
C LEU A 206 -6.45 -11.42 -9.70
N TRP A 207 -6.19 -11.93 -8.50
CA TRP A 207 -7.01 -12.96 -7.88
C TRP A 207 -7.61 -12.46 -6.57
N ARG A 208 -8.94 -12.57 -6.44
CA ARG A 208 -9.63 -12.11 -5.23
C ARG A 208 -9.44 -13.10 -4.08
N MET A 209 -8.93 -12.58 -2.96
CA MET A 209 -8.65 -13.31 -1.73
C MET A 209 -9.64 -12.90 -0.62
N PRO A 210 -9.94 -13.79 0.35
CA PRO A 210 -10.93 -13.53 1.39
C PRO A 210 -10.39 -12.66 2.53
N LEU A 211 -11.27 -11.82 3.10
CA LEU A 211 -11.15 -11.07 4.35
C LEU A 211 -12.11 -11.68 5.39
N HIS A 212 -11.63 -12.69 6.09
CA HIS A 212 -12.43 -13.41 7.08
C HIS A 212 -12.52 -12.65 8.40
N GLU A 213 -13.67 -12.68 9.06
CA GLU A 213 -13.93 -11.99 10.34
C GLU A 213 -12.96 -12.40 11.46
N ALA A 214 -12.62 -13.69 11.52
CA ALA A 214 -11.64 -14.24 12.46
C ALA A 214 -10.23 -13.61 12.39
N TYR A 215 -9.90 -12.84 11.34
CA TYR A 215 -8.61 -12.14 11.26
C TYR A 215 -8.48 -11.06 12.33
N ALA A 216 -9.59 -10.41 12.73
CA ALA A 216 -9.60 -9.44 13.82
C ALA A 216 -9.17 -10.10 15.14
N ASP A 217 -9.75 -11.26 15.46
CA ASP A 217 -9.42 -12.02 16.67
C ASP A 217 -7.97 -12.47 16.70
N ARG A 218 -7.43 -12.88 15.54
CA ARG A 218 -6.04 -13.32 15.42
C ARG A 218 -5.03 -12.19 15.62
N MET A 219 -5.41 -10.93 15.43
CA MET A 219 -4.53 -9.77 15.56
C MET A 219 -4.78 -8.92 16.82
N LYS A 220 -5.55 -9.44 17.79
CA LYS A 220 -5.73 -8.78 19.08
C LYS A 220 -4.39 -8.62 19.80
N SER A 221 -4.17 -7.45 20.38
CA SER A 221 -3.08 -7.19 21.31
C SER A 221 -3.63 -7.14 22.74
N VAL A 222 -2.78 -7.48 23.71
CA VAL A 222 -3.08 -7.32 25.15
C VAL A 222 -2.81 -5.88 25.61
N VAL A 223 -1.94 -5.15 24.90
CA VAL A 223 -1.41 -3.84 25.32
C VAL A 223 -1.68 -2.71 24.32
N ALA A 224 -2.22 -3.02 23.14
CA ALA A 224 -2.54 -2.08 22.07
C ALA A 224 -3.87 -2.45 21.39
N ASP A 225 -4.28 -1.70 20.37
CA ASP A 225 -5.52 -1.98 19.64
C ASP A 225 -5.37 -3.15 18.65
N ILE A 226 -4.17 -3.34 18.10
CA ILE A 226 -3.87 -4.36 17.08
C ILE A 226 -2.39 -4.73 17.09
N GLN A 227 -2.06 -5.99 16.81
CA GLN A 227 -0.69 -6.45 16.55
C GLN A 227 -0.36 -6.36 15.06
N ASN A 228 0.86 -5.93 14.70
CA ASN A 228 1.23 -5.87 13.28
C ASN A 228 1.41 -7.25 12.66
N ALA A 229 1.96 -8.22 13.38
CA ALA A 229 2.19 -9.58 12.91
C ALA A 229 2.29 -10.55 14.10
N PRO A 230 1.15 -10.99 14.65
CA PRO A 230 1.12 -11.94 15.75
C PRO A 230 1.95 -13.19 15.44
N GLU A 231 2.70 -13.66 16.43
CA GLU A 231 3.56 -14.83 16.28
C GLU A 231 2.74 -16.09 15.93
N GLY A 232 3.19 -16.84 14.92
CA GLY A 232 2.52 -18.07 14.47
C GLY A 232 1.17 -17.88 13.75
N ALA A 233 0.65 -16.66 13.65
CA ALA A 233 -0.65 -16.41 13.05
C ALA A 233 -0.65 -16.59 11.52
N ARG A 234 -1.75 -17.13 11.02
CA ARG A 234 -2.01 -17.42 9.60
C ARG A 234 -3.45 -17.02 9.26
N PRO A 235 -3.82 -16.87 7.97
CA PRO A 235 -2.95 -16.80 6.79
C PRO A 235 -2.28 -15.42 6.65
N GLY A 236 -0.98 -15.39 6.32
CA GLY A 236 -0.18 -14.15 6.35
C GLY A 236 -0.69 -13.03 5.44
N ALA A 237 -1.12 -13.35 4.21
CA ALA A 237 -1.63 -12.38 3.25
C ALA A 237 -2.96 -11.74 3.73
N GLY A 238 -3.91 -12.57 4.18
CA GLY A 238 -5.20 -12.09 4.72
C GLY A 238 -5.04 -11.25 5.99
N LEU A 239 -4.11 -11.61 6.88
CA LEU A 239 -3.81 -10.81 8.07
C LEU A 239 -3.16 -9.46 7.70
N GLY A 240 -2.27 -9.43 6.71
CA GLY A 240 -1.70 -8.18 6.20
C GLY A 240 -2.75 -7.24 5.61
N ALA A 241 -3.63 -7.77 4.76
CA ALA A 241 -4.74 -7.01 4.21
C ALA A 241 -5.70 -6.51 5.29
N HIS A 242 -6.09 -7.36 6.23
CA HIS A 242 -6.95 -6.96 7.35
C HIS A 242 -6.33 -5.84 8.18
N PHE A 243 -5.02 -5.92 8.45
CA PHE A 243 -4.33 -4.90 9.22
C PHE A 243 -4.48 -3.53 8.55
N ILE A 244 -4.17 -3.41 7.26
CA ILE A 244 -4.28 -2.14 6.52
C ILE A 244 -5.74 -1.66 6.49
N GLY A 245 -6.68 -2.57 6.22
CA GLY A 245 -8.10 -2.27 6.18
C GLY A 245 -8.65 -1.73 7.51
N ALA A 246 -8.06 -2.11 8.64
CA ALA A 246 -8.42 -1.58 9.96
C ALA A 246 -8.08 -0.09 10.13
N PHE A 247 -7.24 0.50 9.27
CA PHE A 247 -6.90 1.92 9.28
C PHE A 247 -7.74 2.77 8.32
N VAL A 248 -8.64 2.14 7.55
CA VAL A 248 -9.58 2.81 6.66
C VAL A 248 -10.98 2.78 7.27
N LYS A 249 -11.75 3.86 7.15
CA LYS A 249 -13.12 3.90 7.70
C LYS A 249 -13.99 2.83 7.05
N PRO A 250 -14.89 2.16 7.80
CA PRO A 250 -15.80 1.17 7.23
C PRO A 250 -16.59 1.67 6.00
N GLU A 251 -16.92 2.94 5.93
CA GLU A 251 -17.73 3.50 4.85
C GLU A 251 -16.91 3.89 3.62
N THR A 252 -15.58 3.96 3.71
CA THR A 252 -14.71 4.31 2.58
C THR A 252 -14.46 3.07 1.72
N PRO A 253 -14.84 3.05 0.43
CA PRO A 253 -14.52 1.96 -0.48
C PRO A 253 -13.02 1.72 -0.50
N TRP A 254 -12.61 0.49 -0.20
CA TRP A 254 -11.20 0.16 -0.02
C TRP A 254 -10.84 -1.19 -0.63
N ALA A 255 -9.68 -1.22 -1.29
CA ALA A 255 -9.05 -2.44 -1.76
C ALA A 255 -7.54 -2.41 -1.51
N HIS A 256 -6.98 -3.59 -1.24
CA HIS A 256 -5.56 -3.84 -1.11
C HIS A 256 -5.10 -4.77 -2.23
N LEU A 257 -4.01 -4.39 -2.91
CA LEU A 257 -3.32 -5.18 -3.91
C LEU A 257 -1.95 -5.63 -3.36
N ASP A 258 -1.81 -6.94 -3.11
CA ASP A 258 -0.52 -7.55 -2.76
C ASP A 258 0.18 -8.02 -4.04
N VAL A 259 1.20 -7.27 -4.45
CA VAL A 259 1.96 -7.44 -5.71
C VAL A 259 3.35 -8.04 -5.49
N ALA A 260 3.62 -8.63 -4.30
CA ALA A 260 4.97 -9.04 -3.89
C ALA A 260 5.75 -9.86 -4.93
N MET A 261 5.08 -10.76 -5.66
CA MET A 261 5.73 -11.65 -6.63
C MET A 261 5.62 -11.19 -8.08
N THR A 262 4.80 -10.19 -8.39
CA THR A 262 4.52 -9.79 -9.79
C THR A 262 5.40 -8.65 -10.27
N VAL A 263 6.23 -8.06 -9.40
CA VAL A 263 7.00 -6.83 -9.66
C VAL A 263 8.36 -7.07 -10.33
N TRP A 264 8.82 -8.32 -10.41
CA TRP A 264 10.11 -8.69 -10.98
C TRP A 264 9.97 -9.85 -11.94
N THR A 265 10.76 -9.84 -13.02
CA THR A 265 10.84 -10.97 -13.95
C THR A 265 12.29 -11.28 -14.30
N ASP A 266 12.60 -12.57 -14.41
CA ASP A 266 13.93 -13.03 -14.85
C ASP A 266 14.07 -13.13 -16.38
N LYS A 267 12.95 -12.94 -17.11
CA LYS A 267 12.89 -12.96 -18.57
C LYS A 267 12.40 -11.61 -19.09
N GLY A 268 12.94 -11.11 -20.20
CA GLY A 268 12.35 -9.94 -20.84
C GLY A 268 10.93 -10.24 -21.32
N GLN A 269 10.02 -9.27 -21.21
CA GLN A 269 8.67 -9.29 -21.75
C GLN A 269 8.56 -8.26 -22.89
N PRO A 270 7.56 -8.36 -23.78
CA PRO A 270 7.36 -7.35 -24.84
C PRO A 270 7.24 -5.91 -24.33
N THR A 271 6.74 -5.73 -23.11
CA THR A 271 6.48 -4.41 -22.50
C THR A 271 7.43 -4.07 -21.34
N ALA A 272 8.35 -4.97 -20.97
CA ALA A 272 9.24 -4.74 -19.82
C ALA A 272 10.60 -5.46 -20.00
N PRO A 273 11.72 -4.82 -19.61
CA PRO A 273 13.01 -5.50 -19.59
C PRO A 273 13.05 -6.58 -18.51
N LYS A 274 14.09 -7.43 -18.53
CA LYS A 274 14.43 -8.25 -17.38
C LYS A 274 14.63 -7.35 -16.15
N GLY A 275 14.04 -7.72 -15.02
CA GLY A 275 14.09 -6.95 -13.79
C GLY A 275 12.72 -6.42 -13.39
N ALA A 276 12.67 -5.17 -12.92
CA ALA A 276 11.43 -4.54 -12.49
C ALA A 276 10.50 -4.28 -13.68
N VAL A 277 9.25 -4.73 -13.58
CA VAL A 277 8.30 -4.72 -14.71
C VAL A 277 7.25 -3.61 -14.67
N GLY A 278 7.14 -2.89 -13.55
CA GLY A 278 6.13 -1.83 -13.40
C GLY A 278 4.70 -2.34 -13.28
N TYR A 279 4.51 -3.58 -12.79
CA TYR A 279 3.20 -4.18 -12.55
C TYR A 279 2.32 -3.25 -11.71
N GLY A 280 1.05 -3.12 -12.10
CA GLY A 280 0.04 -2.29 -11.45
C GLY A 280 -0.16 -0.95 -12.16
N VAL A 281 0.82 -0.43 -12.91
CA VAL A 281 0.66 0.88 -13.59
C VAL A 281 -0.46 0.82 -14.63
N ARG A 282 -0.51 -0.22 -15.46
CA ARG A 282 -1.54 -0.34 -16.51
C ARG A 282 -2.90 -0.67 -15.91
N LEU A 283 -2.93 -1.56 -14.91
CA LEU A 283 -4.13 -1.90 -14.17
C LEU A 283 -4.78 -0.66 -13.55
N LEU A 284 -4.00 0.13 -12.80
CA LEU A 284 -4.52 1.27 -12.07
C LEU A 284 -4.88 2.43 -13.01
N ASP A 285 -4.11 2.66 -14.08
CA ASP A 285 -4.47 3.64 -15.12
C ASP A 285 -5.82 3.27 -15.77
N ASN A 286 -6.00 1.99 -16.15
CA ASN A 286 -7.27 1.50 -16.68
C ASN A 286 -8.41 1.63 -15.66
N PHE A 287 -8.19 1.22 -14.41
CA PHE A 287 -9.17 1.32 -13.33
C PHE A 287 -9.64 2.75 -13.09
N VAL A 288 -8.71 3.71 -12.98
CA VAL A 288 -9.04 5.11 -12.71
C VAL A 288 -9.84 5.71 -13.88
N ARG A 289 -9.51 5.38 -15.13
CA ARG A 289 -10.26 5.85 -16.31
C ARG A 289 -11.68 5.29 -16.39
N ASN A 290 -11.87 4.05 -15.94
CA ASN A 290 -13.13 3.33 -16.04
C ASN A 290 -13.90 3.29 -14.71
N TRP A 291 -13.51 4.14 -13.76
CA TRP A 291 -14.11 4.20 -12.43
C TRP A 291 -15.62 4.41 -12.50
N LYS A 292 -16.34 3.56 -11.76
CA LYS A 292 -17.77 3.71 -11.51
C LYS A 292 -17.98 3.94 -10.02
N PRO A 293 -18.79 4.95 -9.63
CA PRO A 293 -19.03 5.26 -8.22
C PRO A 293 -19.44 4.03 -7.41
N VAL A 294 -18.75 3.81 -6.29
CA VAL A 294 -19.10 2.80 -5.29
C VAL A 294 -19.71 3.51 -4.07
N PRO A 295 -20.89 3.10 -3.59
CA PRO A 295 -21.52 3.71 -2.42
C PRO A 295 -20.61 3.69 -1.19
N ARG A 296 -20.53 4.83 -0.49
CA ARG A 296 -19.80 4.95 0.78
C ARG A 296 -20.62 4.38 1.94
N THR A 297 -20.78 3.07 1.94
CA THR A 297 -21.47 2.29 2.98
C THR A 297 -20.49 1.32 3.63
N ALA A 298 -20.81 0.89 4.85
CA ALA A 298 -20.01 -0.13 5.54
C ALA A 298 -19.89 -1.37 4.65
N GLY A 299 -18.67 -1.68 4.22
CA GLY A 299 -18.42 -2.85 3.37
C GLY A 299 -18.55 -4.14 4.18
N GLU A 300 -19.44 -5.03 3.72
CA GLU A 300 -19.72 -6.34 4.32
C GLU A 300 -19.20 -7.51 3.45
N GLY A 301 -18.63 -7.19 2.28
CA GLY A 301 -18.14 -8.18 1.31
C GLY A 301 -16.77 -8.74 1.67
N GLY A 302 -16.20 -9.51 0.74
CA GLY A 302 -14.88 -10.11 0.91
C GLY A 302 -14.86 -11.39 1.74
N ARG A 303 -16.03 -11.93 2.11
CA ARG A 303 -16.16 -13.31 2.60
C ARG A 303 -15.84 -14.31 1.51
#